data_AF-A0A973T9I4-F1
#
_entry.id   AF-A0A973T9I4-F1
#
_cell.length_a   1.000
_cell.length_b   1.000
_cell.length_c   1.000
_cell.angle_alpha   90.00
_cell.angle_beta   90.00
_cell.angle_gamma   90.00
#
_symmetry.space_group_name_H-M   'P 1'
#
loop_
_entity.id
_entity.type
_entity.pdbx_description
1 polymer ?
#
loop_
_entity_poly.entity_id
_entity_poly.type
_entity_poly.pdbx_seq_one_letter_code
_entity_poly.pdbx_strand_id
1 'polypeptide(L)' 'MWSKLDTYLYPLRPSAGCPSGTFELDVASGNMAWSDGVFGIHGLSQGEVVPTFELLMAHKHPLDRAG' A
#
# COMPACT_ATOMS: atom_id res chain seq x y z
N MET A 1 -10.26 -25.01 -21.58
CA MET A 1 -10.50 -23.68 -22.20
C MET A 1 -10.94 -22.72 -21.10
N TRP A 2 -10.00 -22.23 -20.29
CA TRP A 2 -10.25 -21.25 -19.22
C TRP A 2 -10.23 -19.85 -19.84
N SER A 3 -11.41 -19.32 -20.19
CA SER A 3 -11.54 -18.00 -20.86
C SER A 3 -12.51 -17.06 -20.15
N LYS A 4 -12.53 -17.08 -18.81
CA LYS A 4 -13.25 -16.07 -18.01
C LYS A 4 -12.51 -15.72 -16.73
N LEU A 5 -11.21 -15.46 -16.85
CA LEU A 5 -10.57 -14.48 -15.98
C LEU A 5 -10.82 -13.12 -16.63
N ASP A 6 -12.09 -12.69 -16.65
CA ASP A 6 -12.43 -11.29 -16.83
C ASP A 6 -12.02 -10.59 -15.52
N THR A 7 -10.70 -10.50 -15.36
CA THR A 7 -10.01 -9.32 -14.87
C THR A 7 -10.71 -8.65 -13.68
N TYR A 8 -10.32 -9.07 -12.47
CA TYR A 8 -10.49 -8.33 -11.20
C TYR A 8 -9.72 -6.98 -11.21
N LEU A 9 -9.67 -6.27 -12.33
CA LEU A 9 -9.15 -4.92 -12.36
C LEU A 9 -10.31 -3.99 -12.01
N TYR A 10 -10.07 -3.17 -10.99
CA TYR A 10 -10.85 -2.00 -10.65
C TYR A 10 -11.38 -1.26 -11.89
N PRO A 11 -12.48 -0.49 -11.80
CA PRO A 11 -12.99 0.35 -12.89
C PRO A 11 -12.08 1.59 -13.12
N LEU A 12 -10.77 1.37 -13.20
CA LEU A 12 -9.81 2.38 -13.61
C LEU A 12 -9.95 2.55 -15.11
N ARG A 13 -9.97 3.82 -15.54
CA ARG A 13 -9.89 4.14 -16.97
C ARG A 13 -8.59 3.55 -17.53
N PRO A 14 -8.51 3.27 -18.85
CA PRO A 14 -7.30 2.72 -19.47
C PRO A 14 -6.01 3.52 -19.21
N SER A 15 -6.13 4.82 -18.89
CA SER A 15 -5.01 5.70 -18.55
C SER A 15 -4.83 5.96 -17.05
N ALA A 16 -5.73 5.45 -16.20
CA ALA A 16 -5.62 5.64 -14.76
C ALA A 16 -4.55 4.69 -14.22
N GLY A 17 -3.54 5.28 -13.57
CA GLY A 17 -2.56 4.50 -12.83
C GLY A 17 -3.24 3.66 -11.76
N CYS A 18 -2.72 2.45 -11.52
CA CYS A 18 -3.17 1.62 -10.41
C CYS A 18 -2.90 2.37 -9.09
N PRO A 19 -3.91 2.68 -8.27
CA PRO A 19 -3.73 3.40 -7.00
C PRO A 19 -3.28 2.43 -5.91
N SER A 20 -2.30 1.58 -6.22
CA SER A 20 -1.73 0.61 -5.30
C SER A 20 -0.35 1.04 -4.83
N GLY A 21 0.06 0.50 -3.68
CA GLY A 21 1.38 0.68 -3.11
C GLY A 21 1.94 -0.66 -2.66
N THR A 22 3.27 -0.71 -2.52
CA THR A 22 4.02 -1.85 -2.00
C THR A 22 4.90 -1.37 -0.85
N PHE A 23 5.08 -2.23 0.14
CA PHE A 23 6.04 -2.01 1.21
C PHE A 23 6.91 -3.25 1.39
N GLU A 24 8.13 -3.03 1.85
CA GLU A 24 9.06 -4.09 2.25
C GLU A 24 9.37 -3.91 3.73
N LEU A 25 9.28 -4.99 4.50
CA LEU A 25 9.63 -5.03 5.91
C LEU A 25 10.76 -6.04 6.09
N ASP A 26 11.93 -5.56 6.53
CA ASP A 26 12.96 -6.43 7.07
C ASP A 26 12.57 -6.81 8.50
N VAL A 27 12.17 -8.06 8.69
CA VAL A 27 11.63 -8.54 9.97
C VAL A 27 12.68 -8.56 11.08
N ALA A 28 13.96 -8.76 10.74
CA ALA A 28 15.02 -8.88 11.73
C ALA A 28 15.39 -7.52 12.35
N SER A 29 15.46 -6.48 11.53
CA SER A 29 15.81 -5.12 11.95
C SER A 29 14.60 -4.23 12.24
N GLY A 30 13.42 -4.59 11.73
CA GLY A 30 12.21 -3.75 11.76
C GLY A 30 12.23 -2.61 10.75
N ASN A 31 13.25 -2.53 9.89
CA ASN A 31 13.35 -1.50 8.88
C ASN A 31 12.29 -1.69 7.80
N MET A 32 11.72 -0.57 7.34
CA MET A 32 10.66 -0.58 6.36
C MET A 32 10.97 0.37 5.20
N ALA A 33 10.63 -0.04 3.99
CA ALA A 33 10.65 0.80 2.81
C ALA A 33 9.25 0.84 2.18
N TRP A 34 8.86 2.02 1.70
CA TRP A 34 7.56 2.26 1.05
C TRP A 34 7.80 2.70 -0.39
N SER A 35 6.98 2.20 -1.31
CA SER A 35 6.91 2.77 -2.65
C SER A 35 6.15 4.09 -2.67
N ASP A 36 6.30 4.87 -3.74
CA ASP A 36 5.54 6.11 -3.97
C ASP A 36 4.03 5.91 -3.81
N GLY A 37 3.53 4.73 -4.19
CA GLY A 37 2.12 4.39 -4.02
C GLY A 37 1.68 4.33 -2.56
N VAL A 38 2.51 3.81 -1.65
CA VAL A 38 2.16 3.77 -0.21
C VAL A 38 2.18 5.17 0.39
N PHE A 39 3.16 6.00 0.03
CA PHE A 39 3.17 7.41 0.42
C PHE A 39 1.90 8.11 -0.08
N GLY A 40 1.56 7.95 -1.36
CA GLY A 40 0.37 8.56 -1.97
C GLY A 40 -0.95 8.10 -1.36
N ILE A 41 -1.10 6.80 -1.07
CA ILE A 41 -2.29 6.24 -0.38
C ILE A 41 -2.49 6.90 0.99
N HIS A 42 -1.39 7.23 1.68
CA HIS A 42 -1.42 7.90 2.99
C HIS A 42 -1.39 9.44 2.91
N GLY A 43 -1.41 10.02 1.71
CA GLY A 43 -1.39 11.48 1.53
C GLY A 43 -0.05 12.15 1.86
N LEU A 44 1.04 11.39 1.81
CA LEU A 44 2.40 11.82 2.16
C LEU A 44 3.30 11.91 0.92
N SER A 45 4.41 12.65 1.05
CA SER A 45 5.50 12.66 0.07
C SER A 45 6.76 11.95 0.60
N GLN A 46 7.63 11.48 -0.29
CA GLN A 46 8.93 10.96 0.12
C GLN A 46 9.74 12.02 0.89
N GLY A 47 10.38 11.61 1.99
CA GLY A 47 11.18 12.50 2.84
C GLY A 47 10.39 13.28 3.88
N GLU A 48 9.05 13.26 3.81
CA GLU A 48 8.19 13.87 4.84
C GLU A 48 8.19 13.05 6.14
N VAL A 49 8.29 11.72 6.00
CA VAL A 49 8.32 10.78 7.12
C VAL A 49 9.37 9.70 6.89
N VAL A 50 9.78 9.06 7.98
CA VAL A 50 10.50 7.78 7.92
C VAL A 50 9.47 6.65 7.91
N PRO A 51 9.45 5.78 6.90
CA PRO A 51 8.58 4.60 6.87
C PRO A 51 8.82 3.70 8.08
N THR A 52 7.76 3.38 8.81
CA THR A 52 7.79 2.44 9.93
C THR A 52 6.54 1.59 9.92
N PHE A 53 6.61 0.40 10.53
CA PHE A 53 5.45 -0.48 10.65
C PHE A 53 4.35 0.18 11.49
N GLU A 54 4.73 0.87 12.56
CA GLU A 54 3.82 1.61 13.44
C GLU A 54 3.06 2.70 12.66
N LEU A 55 3.76 3.46 11.81
CA LEU A 55 3.13 4.49 10.98
C LEU A 55 2.18 3.88 9.95
N LEU A 56 2.54 2.76 9.33
CA LEU A 56 1.63 2.05 8.43
C LEU A 56 0.34 1.64 9.17
N MET A 57 0.48 1.10 10.38
CA MET A 57 -0.64 0.63 11.20
C MET A 57 -1.48 1.77 11.78
N ALA A 58 -0.90 2.93 12.04
CA ALA A 58 -1.62 4.11 12.54
C ALA A 58 -2.72 4.59 11.58
N HIS A 59 -2.54 4.38 10.27
CA HIS A 59 -3.51 4.73 9.23
C HIS A 59 -4.66 3.72 9.09
N LYS A 60 -4.64 2.60 9.81
CA LYS A 60 -5.72 1.60 9.77
C LYS A 60 -6.79 1.94 10.79
N HIS A 61 -8.05 1.63 10.46
CA HIS A 61 -9.14 1.77 11.41
C HIS A 61 -8.83 0.92 12.66
N PRO A 62 -9.10 1.40 13.89
CA PRO A 62 -8.76 0.65 15.10
C PRO A 62 -9.31 -0.79 15.13
N LEU A 63 -10.50 -1.02 14.56
CA LEU A 63 -11.09 -2.36 14.48
C LEU A 63 -10.33 -3.31 13.56
N ASP A 64 -9.61 -2.81 12.55
CA ASP A 64 -8.81 -3.65 11.65
C ASP A 64 -7.48 -4.08 12.29
N ARG A 65 -7.10 -3.47 13.42
CA ARG A 65 -5.84 -3.75 14.13
C ARG A 65 -5.98 -4.81 15.21
N ALA A 66 -7.20 -5.05 15.69
CA ALA A 66 -7.48 -5.94 16.81
C ALA A 66 -7.60 -7.43 16.42
N GLY A 67 -7.09 -7.80 15.24
CA GLY A 67 -7.13 -9.17 14.71
C GLY A 67 -6.40 -10.18 15.57
#